data_AF-A0A7S3RXN7-F1
#
_entry.id   AF-A0A7S3RXN7-F1
#
_cell.length_a   1.000
_cell.length_b   1.000
_cell.length_c   1.000
_cell.angle_alpha   90.00
_cell.angle_beta   90.00
_cell.angle_gamma   90.00
#
_symmetry.space_group_name_H-M   'P 1'
#
loop_
_entity.id
_entity.type
_entity.pdbx_description
1 polymer ?
#
loop_
_entity_poly.entity_id
_entity_poly.type
_entity_poly.pdbx_seq_one_letter_code
_entity_poly.pdbx_strand_id
1 'polypeptide(L)'
;EEEVAGEGRSGGGGAAGAANYSHFNAFKSLEVGVADDPEPSSRHRQARVDALPPVRSAADIRSRLSDARDEAFPIYRNMTLHTLVLDGPTGRLDVWCCGRSAAHGPPVYQWELLPSS
;
A
#
# COMPACT_ATOMS: atom_id res chain seq x y z
N GLU A 1 33.68 -38.05 24.95
CA GLU A 1 32.32 -38.64 25.02
C GLU A 1 31.57 -37.75 26.00
N GLU A 2 30.80 -36.80 25.52
CA GLU A 2 29.37 -37.00 25.28
C GLU A 2 28.91 -36.17 24.07
N GLU A 3 28.26 -36.87 23.14
CA GLU A 3 27.66 -36.38 21.90
C GLU A 3 26.25 -35.86 22.24
N VAL A 4 25.97 -34.58 21.99
CA VAL A 4 24.60 -34.06 22.07
C VAL A 4 24.12 -33.77 20.66
N ALA A 5 23.11 -34.56 20.29
CA ALA A 5 22.48 -34.64 18.99
C ALA A 5 21.95 -33.29 18.50
N GLY A 6 22.08 -33.08 17.18
CA GLY A 6 21.51 -31.95 16.49
C GLY A 6 19.99 -32.05 16.37
N GLU A 7 19.32 -30.94 16.64
CA GLU A 7 18.02 -30.65 16.04
C GLU A 7 18.23 -29.55 14.99
N GLY A 8 18.27 -29.99 13.74
CA GLY A 8 18.13 -29.13 12.58
C GLY A 8 16.75 -28.48 12.61
N ARG A 9 16.68 -27.30 13.24
CA ARG A 9 15.53 -26.42 13.11
C ARG A 9 15.56 -25.87 11.70
N SER A 10 14.92 -26.61 10.78
CA SER A 10 14.53 -26.10 9.48
C SER A 10 13.65 -24.88 9.74
N GLY A 11 14.30 -23.71 9.75
CA GLY A 11 13.66 -22.42 9.69
C GLY A 11 13.06 -22.28 8.31
N GLY A 12 11.96 -23.00 8.07
CA GLY A 12 11.04 -22.69 7.00
C GLY A 12 10.64 -21.24 7.20
N GLY A 13 11.25 -20.36 6.41
CA GLY A 13 10.89 -18.95 6.32
C GLY A 13 9.47 -18.87 5.79
N GLY A 14 8.50 -19.06 6.69
CA GLY A 14 7.12 -18.71 6.43
C GLY A 14 7.13 -17.24 6.10
N ALA A 15 6.80 -16.90 4.86
CA ALA A 15 6.50 -15.54 4.48
C ALA A 15 5.48 -15.03 5.51
N ALA A 16 5.91 -14.11 6.38
CA ALA A 16 5.02 -13.40 7.26
C ALA A 16 3.92 -12.84 6.35
N GLY A 17 2.69 -13.34 6.52
CA GLY A 17 1.58 -12.93 5.67
C GLY A 17 1.48 -11.42 5.75
N ALA A 18 1.80 -10.73 4.67
CA ALA A 18 1.71 -9.28 4.62
C ALA A 18 0.26 -8.91 4.90
N ALA A 19 0.00 -8.30 6.06
CA ALA A 19 -1.31 -7.81 6.41
C ALA A 19 -1.61 -6.57 5.55
N ASN A 20 -2.83 -6.48 5.03
CA ASN A 20 -3.26 -5.29 4.29
C ASN A 20 -3.43 -4.13 5.26
N TYR A 21 -2.75 -3.03 4.99
CA TYR A 21 -2.81 -1.81 5.78
C TYR A 21 -3.09 -0.61 4.87
N SER A 22 -3.89 0.33 5.36
CA SER A 22 -4.16 1.60 4.69
C SER A 22 -4.17 2.73 5.70
N HIS A 23 -3.76 3.92 5.26
CA HIS A 23 -3.71 5.10 6.10
C HIS A 23 -4.04 6.33 5.27
N PHE A 24 -4.82 7.22 5.86
CA PHE A 24 -5.11 8.54 5.32
C PHE A 24 -4.71 9.60 6.35
N ASN A 25 -5.09 10.86 6.16
CA ASN A 25 -4.61 11.98 6.98
C ASN A 25 -5.34 12.02 8.34
N ALA A 26 -5.26 10.94 9.12
CA ALA A 26 -5.86 10.77 10.45
C ALA A 26 -5.07 9.71 11.21
N PHE A 27 -4.85 9.90 12.51
CA PHE A 27 -4.18 8.90 13.34
C PHE A 27 -5.06 7.66 13.54
N LYS A 28 -4.46 6.46 13.44
CA LYS A 28 -5.15 5.19 13.71
C LYS A 28 -5.25 4.84 15.19
N SER A 29 -4.33 5.37 15.98
CA SER A 29 -4.24 5.17 17.43
C SER A 29 -3.84 6.47 18.08
N LEU A 30 -4.55 6.84 19.14
CA LEU A 30 -4.28 8.02 19.95
C LEU A 30 -4.18 7.61 21.41
N GLU A 31 -3.44 8.38 22.17
CA GLU A 31 -3.47 8.28 23.63
C GLU A 31 -4.85 8.72 24.16
N VAL A 32 -5.22 8.20 25.31
CA VAL A 32 -6.49 8.55 25.96
C VAL A 32 -6.52 10.05 26.26
N GLY A 33 -7.56 10.73 25.79
CA GLY A 33 -7.73 12.18 25.98
C GLY A 33 -7.14 13.05 24.87
N VAL A 34 -6.47 12.45 23.88
CA VAL A 34 -6.02 13.16 22.67
C VAL A 34 -7.08 13.01 21.59
N ALA A 35 -7.56 14.13 21.05
CA ALA A 35 -8.47 14.16 19.92
C ALA A 35 -7.70 14.40 18.61
N ASP A 36 -8.07 13.66 17.57
CA ASP A 36 -7.74 13.99 16.18
C ASP A 36 -9.01 14.54 15.52
N ASP A 37 -8.86 15.60 14.73
CA ASP A 37 -9.96 16.17 13.94
C ASP A 37 -9.59 16.17 12.45
N PRO A 38 -9.65 15.00 11.80
CA PRO A 38 -9.26 14.89 10.41
C PRO A 38 -10.30 15.55 9.50
N GLU A 39 -9.83 16.22 8.44
CA GLU A 39 -10.70 16.77 7.40
C GLU A 39 -11.69 15.71 6.85
N PRO A 40 -12.93 16.08 6.46
CA PRO A 40 -13.93 15.13 5.94
C PRO A 40 -13.40 14.23 4.82
N SER A 41 -12.57 14.78 3.93
CA SER A 41 -11.93 14.02 2.85
C SER A 41 -11.09 12.83 3.36
N SER A 42 -10.44 12.97 4.51
CA SER A 42 -9.65 11.87 5.11
C SER A 42 -10.55 10.73 5.57
N ARG A 43 -11.65 11.06 6.27
CA ARG A 43 -12.64 10.10 6.74
C ARG A 43 -13.32 9.35 5.59
N HIS A 44 -13.72 10.07 4.55
CA HIS A 44 -14.35 9.49 3.36
C HIS A 44 -13.42 8.52 2.61
N ARG A 45 -12.17 8.93 2.36
CA ARG A 45 -11.20 8.08 1.65
C ARG A 45 -10.84 6.83 2.45
N GLN A 46 -10.70 6.95 3.77
CA GLN A 46 -10.49 5.82 4.65
C GLN A 46 -11.66 4.84 4.60
N ALA A 47 -12.89 5.33 4.79
CA ALA A 47 -14.09 4.49 4.71
C ALA A 47 -14.23 3.83 3.33
N ARG A 48 -13.89 4.54 2.25
CA ARG A 48 -13.89 3.99 0.88
C ARG A 48 -12.93 2.82 0.74
N VAL A 49 -11.70 2.92 1.26
CA VAL A 49 -10.73 1.81 1.20
C VAL A 49 -11.14 0.64 2.08
N ASP A 50 -11.66 0.91 3.28
CA ASP A 50 -12.06 -0.12 4.24
C ASP A 50 -13.25 -0.96 3.73
N ALA A 51 -14.11 -0.37 2.89
CA ALA A 51 -15.24 -1.06 2.27
C ALA A 51 -14.84 -1.95 1.07
N LEU A 52 -13.61 -1.85 0.56
CA LEU A 52 -13.15 -2.67 -0.57
C LEU A 52 -12.64 -4.03 -0.07
N PRO A 53 -12.71 -5.08 -0.91
CA PRO A 53 -12.10 -6.38 -0.58
C PRO A 53 -10.62 -6.23 -0.22
N PRO A 54 -10.01 -7.20 0.48
CA PRO A 54 -8.56 -7.17 0.73
C PRO A 54 -7.75 -7.10 -0.58
N VAL A 55 -6.63 -6.35 -0.60
CA VAL A 55 -5.68 -6.36 -1.74
C VAL A 55 -5.10 -7.76 -1.87
N ARG A 56 -5.01 -8.27 -3.10
CA ARG A 56 -4.34 -9.53 -3.44
C ARG A 56 -3.29 -9.40 -4.55
N SER A 57 -3.25 -8.25 -5.23
CA SER A 57 -2.37 -8.00 -6.36
C SER A 57 -1.99 -6.52 -6.52
N ALA A 58 -0.93 -6.25 -7.29
CA ALA A 58 -0.57 -4.89 -7.69
C ALA A 58 -1.69 -4.21 -8.50
N ALA A 59 -2.50 -4.99 -9.25
CA ALA A 59 -3.64 -4.46 -9.97
C ALA A 59 -4.73 -3.91 -9.02
N ASP A 60 -4.98 -4.58 -7.88
CA ASP A 60 -5.91 -4.08 -6.87
C ASP A 60 -5.42 -2.77 -6.24
N ILE A 61 -4.11 -2.65 -6.01
CA ILE A 61 -3.48 -1.43 -5.50
C ILE A 61 -3.67 -0.30 -6.51
N ARG A 62 -3.33 -0.53 -7.78
CA ARG A 62 -3.50 0.46 -8.85
C ARG A 62 -4.95 0.91 -8.99
N SER A 63 -5.90 -0.02 -8.90
CA SER A 63 -7.33 0.30 -8.95
C SER A 63 -7.76 1.19 -7.78
N ARG A 64 -7.28 0.93 -6.56
CA ARG A 64 -7.60 1.75 -5.38
C ARG A 64 -7.00 3.14 -5.46
N LEU A 65 -5.73 3.23 -5.83
CA LEU A 65 -5.04 4.52 -5.99
C LEU A 65 -5.62 5.35 -7.14
N SER A 66 -6.41 4.72 -8.02
CA SER A 66 -7.13 5.36 -9.13
C SER A 66 -8.62 5.55 -8.85
N ASP A 67 -9.12 5.22 -7.66
CA ASP A 67 -10.55 5.27 -7.35
C ASP A 67 -11.03 6.72 -7.27
N ALA A 68 -11.88 7.09 -8.22
CA ALA A 68 -12.52 8.39 -8.33
C ALA A 68 -14.05 8.30 -8.18
N ARG A 69 -14.55 7.28 -7.46
CA ARG A 69 -16.01 7.02 -7.40
C ARG A 69 -16.77 7.97 -6.47
N ASP A 70 -16.14 8.42 -5.39
CA ASP A 70 -16.70 9.48 -4.55
C ASP A 70 -16.43 10.82 -5.26
N GLU A 71 -17.48 11.48 -5.76
CA GLU A 71 -17.35 12.72 -6.53
C GLU A 71 -16.84 13.90 -5.67
N ALA A 72 -17.14 13.89 -4.37
CA ALA A 72 -16.74 14.95 -3.44
C ALA A 72 -15.35 14.70 -2.86
N PHE A 73 -15.07 13.45 -2.47
CA PHE A 73 -13.85 13.08 -1.76
C PHE A 73 -13.19 11.81 -2.34
N PRO A 74 -12.81 11.82 -3.63
CA PRO A 74 -12.21 10.64 -4.25
C PRO A 74 -10.83 10.34 -3.66
N ILE A 75 -10.37 9.09 -3.77
CA ILE A 75 -8.99 8.72 -3.43
C ILE A 75 -8.05 9.35 -4.47
N TYR A 76 -8.39 9.19 -5.75
CA TYR A 76 -7.70 9.84 -6.85
C TYR A 76 -8.33 11.21 -7.14
N ARG A 77 -7.63 12.27 -6.74
CA ARG A 77 -8.12 13.66 -6.81
C ARG A 77 -7.50 14.39 -7.99
N ASN A 78 -8.13 15.48 -8.42
CA ASN A 78 -7.53 16.41 -9.40
C ASN A 78 -6.20 17.04 -8.91
N MET A 79 -5.95 17.01 -7.61
CA MET A 79 -4.70 17.44 -6.97
C MET A 79 -3.73 16.28 -6.68
N THR A 80 -4.06 15.03 -7.06
CA THR A 80 -3.13 13.90 -6.92
C THR A 80 -2.02 14.06 -7.95
N LEU A 81 -0.84 14.42 -7.48
CA LEU A 81 0.31 14.68 -8.34
C LEU A 81 0.96 13.39 -8.87
N HIS A 82 1.08 12.37 -8.00
CA HIS A 82 1.79 11.14 -8.30
C HIS A 82 1.10 9.93 -7.67
N THR A 83 1.23 8.77 -8.30
CA THR A 83 0.89 7.46 -7.76
C THR A 83 2.10 6.54 -7.90
N LEU A 84 2.46 5.84 -6.83
CA LEU A 84 3.62 4.96 -6.77
C LEU A 84 3.18 3.57 -6.30
N VAL A 85 3.70 2.53 -6.94
CA VAL A 85 3.52 1.14 -6.52
C VAL A 85 4.89 0.46 -6.51
N LEU A 86 5.28 -0.07 -5.35
CA LEU A 86 6.51 -0.83 -5.16
C LEU A 86 6.17 -2.30 -5.00
N ASP A 87 6.71 -3.14 -5.88
CA ASP A 87 6.76 -4.59 -5.70
C ASP A 87 7.97 -4.92 -4.84
N GLY A 88 7.74 -5.22 -3.56
CA GLY A 88 8.79 -5.47 -2.57
C GLY A 88 9.73 -6.63 -2.95
N PRO A 89 9.22 -7.82 -3.33
CA PRO A 89 10.06 -8.95 -3.73
C PRO A 89 10.97 -8.68 -4.92
N THR A 90 10.49 -7.97 -5.95
CA THR A 90 11.28 -7.70 -7.16
C THR A 90 12.09 -6.41 -7.08
N GLY A 91 11.70 -5.48 -6.21
CA GLY A 91 12.28 -4.14 -6.18
C GLY A 91 11.74 -3.21 -7.25
N ARG A 92 10.74 -3.63 -8.03
CA ARG A 92 10.21 -2.81 -9.12
C ARG A 92 9.32 -1.68 -8.58
N LEU A 93 9.71 -0.45 -8.87
CA LEU A 93 8.96 0.77 -8.55
C LEU A 93 8.30 1.33 -9.82
N ASP A 94 6.98 1.27 -9.88
CA ASP A 94 6.15 1.84 -10.96
C ASP A 94 5.58 3.20 -10.51
N VAL A 95 5.77 4.26 -11.31
CA VAL A 95 5.29 5.62 -11.00
C VAL A 95 4.47 6.22 -12.13
N TRP A 96 3.26 6.68 -11.79
CA TRP A 96 2.43 7.53 -12.63
C TRP A 96 2.50 8.95 -12.10
N CYS A 97 3.04 9.88 -12.90
CA CYS A 97 3.19 11.29 -12.53
C CYS A 97 2.09 12.16 -13.14
N CYS A 98 2.16 13.44 -12.80
CA CYS A 98 1.64 14.51 -13.64
C CYS A 98 0.11 14.46 -13.79
N GLY A 99 -0.59 14.07 -12.72
CA GLY A 99 -2.05 13.94 -12.73
C GLY A 99 -2.55 12.82 -13.64
N ARG A 100 -1.72 11.79 -13.90
CA ARG A 100 -2.16 10.56 -14.59
C ARG A 100 -2.53 9.49 -13.57
N SER A 101 -3.72 8.94 -13.73
CA SER A 101 -4.19 7.81 -12.92
C SER A 101 -3.41 6.54 -13.27
N ALA A 102 -3.14 5.70 -12.27
CA ALA A 102 -2.50 4.39 -12.47
C ALA A 102 -3.36 3.41 -13.26
N ALA A 103 -4.65 3.70 -13.47
CA ALA A 103 -5.54 2.95 -14.36
C ALA A 103 -5.44 3.39 -15.84
N HIS A 104 -4.84 4.55 -16.14
CA HIS A 104 -4.83 5.15 -17.49
C HIS A 104 -3.70 4.62 -18.39
N GLY A 105 -2.97 3.57 -18.00
CA GLY A 105 -1.94 2.95 -18.84
C GLY A 105 -0.66 2.57 -18.10
N PRO A 106 0.47 2.36 -18.82
CA PRO A 106 1.75 2.01 -18.21
C PRO A 106 2.31 3.15 -17.34
N PRO A 107 3.22 2.85 -16.39
CA PRO A 107 3.87 3.87 -15.59
C PRO A 107 4.69 4.82 -16.47
N VAL A 108 4.85 6.07 -16.02
CA VAL A 108 5.69 7.07 -16.68
C VAL A 108 7.16 6.82 -16.36
N TYR A 109 7.45 6.43 -15.12
CA TYR A 109 8.78 6.03 -14.68
C TYR A 109 8.74 4.64 -14.07
N GLN A 110 9.77 3.86 -14.35
CA GLN A 110 9.97 2.55 -13.77
C GLN A 110 11.44 2.41 -13.36
N TRP A 111 11.67 1.91 -12.15
CA TRP A 111 13.02 1.63 -11.64
C TRP A 111 13.07 0.25 -11.00
N GLU A 112 14.21 -0.41 -11.14
CA GLU A 112 14.57 -1.59 -10.34
C GLU A 112 15.44 -1.11 -9.18
N LEU A 113 14.92 -1.20 -7.97
CA LEU A 113 15.60 -0.70 -6.77
C LEU A 113 16.56 -1.73 -6.17
N LEU A 114 16.42 -3.00 -6.56
CA LEU A 114 17.31 -4.08 -6.16
C LEU A 114 18.35 -4.33 -7.27
N PRO A 115 19.58 -4.71 -6.91
CA PRO A 115 20.60 -5.04 -7.89
C PRO A 115 20.19 -6.26 -8.72
N SER A 116 20.45 -6.21 -10.02
CA SER A 116 20.34 -7.38 -10.89
C SER A 116 21.34 -8.44 -10.42
N SER A 117 20.83 -9.61 -10.06
CA SER A 117 21.61 -10.77 -9.61
C SER A 117 22.45 -11.38 -10.72
#